data_AF-W2W720-F1
#
_entry.id   AF-W2W720-F1
#
_cell.length_a   1.000
_cell.length_b   1.000
_cell.length_c   1.000
_cell.angle_alpha   90.00
_cell.angle_beta   90.00
_cell.angle_gamma   90.00
#
_symmetry.space_group_name_H-M   'P 1'
#
loop_
_entity.id
_entity.type
_entity.pdbx_description
1 polymer ?
#
loop_
_entity_poly.entity_id
_entity_poly.type
_entity_poly.pdbx_seq_one_letter_code
_entity_poly.pdbx_strand_id
1 'polypeptide(L)'
;MTASTAMCVADHHRQQLQKLQTLMPHDCAIVVAATSGEDVELPTVPRPHGLQHSLQLDLEAHRRWNTSLSVGFLNSVDRIEISETRVDCKTVFYKLEVYLSLPTSRLPASTCGPTSTRLPAAHPTFKVERCFADFEELRENVLKSVSHMPQCTCQYCMDFLVYIRYKYSQPRGIVKLTSGTEKRKEILAKFINDFVAMGQRRAPTLGKRKCEAQKLVPAMLEAFLLSNARDC
;
A
#
# COMPACT_ATOMS: atom_id res chain seq x y z
N MET A 1 51.15 43.26 -30.83
CA MET A 1 51.24 41.91 -31.43
C MET A 1 51.29 40.92 -30.26
N THR A 2 50.40 39.96 -30.02
CA THR A 2 49.24 39.35 -30.69
C THR A 2 48.54 38.46 -29.62
N ALA A 3 47.23 38.65 -29.34
CA ALA A 3 46.10 37.72 -29.59
C ALA A 3 46.18 36.33 -28.89
N SER A 4 45.33 36.05 -27.88
CA SER A 4 44.03 35.33 -27.93
C SER A 4 44.07 33.90 -28.49
N THR A 5 43.51 32.90 -27.76
CA THR A 5 42.23 32.19 -28.03
C THR A 5 42.01 31.07 -27.00
N ALA A 6 40.76 30.90 -26.53
CA ALA A 6 40.28 29.77 -25.71
C ALA A 6 40.04 28.51 -26.56
N MET A 7 39.93 27.31 -25.94
CA MET A 7 38.86 26.31 -26.16
C MET A 7 39.09 25.01 -25.37
N CYS A 8 37.98 24.43 -24.93
CA CYS A 8 37.78 23.17 -24.22
C CYS A 8 38.19 21.92 -25.04
N VAL A 9 38.55 20.83 -24.36
CA VAL A 9 38.18 19.46 -24.77
C VAL A 9 37.95 18.59 -23.53
N ALA A 10 36.79 17.92 -23.53
CA ALA A 10 36.37 16.91 -22.57
C ALA A 10 37.04 15.57 -22.88
N ASP A 11 37.52 14.86 -21.85
CA ASP A 11 38.06 13.51 -22.04
C ASP A 11 37.13 12.42 -21.50
N HIS A 12 36.97 11.41 -22.35
CA HIS A 12 35.96 10.37 -22.30
C HIS A 12 36.33 9.27 -21.29
N HIS A 13 35.45 9.01 -20.31
CA HIS A 13 35.39 7.68 -19.69
C HIS A 13 33.97 7.12 -19.76
N ARG A 14 33.69 6.51 -20.91
CA ARG A 14 32.43 5.81 -21.20
C ARG A 14 32.53 4.38 -20.65
N GLN A 15 31.54 4.05 -19.83
CA GLN A 15 31.33 2.78 -19.14
C GLN A 15 31.42 1.57 -20.08
N GLN A 16 32.23 0.58 -19.72
CA GLN A 16 32.20 -0.77 -20.28
C GLN A 16 31.00 -1.51 -19.67
N LEU A 17 29.83 -1.39 -20.30
CA LEU A 17 28.73 -2.33 -20.10
C LEU A 17 29.16 -3.68 -20.71
N GLN A 18 29.33 -4.71 -19.88
CA GLN A 18 29.38 -6.08 -20.34
C GLN A 18 28.15 -6.34 -21.21
N LYS A 19 28.39 -6.75 -22.46
CA LYS A 19 27.35 -7.08 -23.46
C LYS A 19 26.46 -8.19 -22.89
N LEU A 20 25.24 -7.83 -22.51
CA LEU A 20 24.15 -8.80 -22.35
C LEU A 20 23.90 -9.41 -23.73
N GLN A 21 24.08 -10.73 -23.87
CA GLN A 21 23.65 -11.47 -25.04
C GLN A 21 22.12 -11.40 -25.15
N THR A 22 21.62 -10.94 -26.28
CA THR A 22 20.21 -11.02 -26.65
C THR A 22 19.85 -12.47 -26.91
N LEU A 23 19.04 -13.06 -26.02
CA LEU A 23 18.40 -14.36 -26.24
C LEU A 23 17.37 -14.23 -27.36
N MET A 24 17.39 -15.17 -28.29
CA MET A 24 16.48 -15.17 -29.44
C MET A 24 15.16 -15.85 -29.05
N PRO A 25 14.03 -15.55 -29.73
CA PRO A 25 12.71 -16.06 -29.36
C PRO A 25 12.57 -17.59 -29.32
N HIS A 26 13.52 -18.32 -29.93
CA HIS A 26 13.53 -19.79 -29.97
C HIS A 26 14.22 -20.42 -28.74
N ASP A 27 14.92 -19.65 -27.92
CA ASP A 27 15.57 -20.13 -26.70
C ASP A 27 14.60 -20.31 -25.52
N CYS A 28 13.30 -20.03 -25.74
CA CYS A 28 12.21 -20.20 -24.77
C CYS A 28 11.08 -21.05 -25.37
N ALA A 29 11.41 -22.22 -25.91
CA ALA A 29 10.41 -23.21 -26.26
C ALA A 29 10.25 -24.21 -25.10
N ILE A 30 9.17 -24.07 -24.31
CA ILE A 30 8.68 -25.22 -23.53
C ILE A 30 8.05 -26.17 -24.53
N VAL A 31 8.77 -27.23 -24.89
CA VAL A 31 8.25 -28.30 -25.73
C VAL A 31 7.35 -29.17 -24.84
N VAL A 32 6.03 -29.00 -24.98
CA VAL A 32 5.08 -30.00 -24.48
C VAL A 32 5.05 -31.13 -25.50
N ALA A 33 5.75 -32.22 -25.20
CA ALA A 33 5.63 -33.44 -25.97
C ALA A 33 4.23 -34.02 -25.74
N ALA A 34 3.36 -33.91 -26.74
CA ALA A 34 2.11 -34.65 -26.78
C ALA A 34 2.41 -36.08 -27.23
N THR A 35 2.62 -36.99 -26.28
CA THR A 35 2.51 -38.43 -26.55
C THR A 35 1.04 -38.82 -26.50
N SER A 36 0.56 -39.37 -27.61
CA SER A 36 -0.79 -39.85 -27.80
C SER A 36 -1.15 -40.98 -26.82
N GLY A 37 -2.32 -40.86 -26.19
CA GLY A 37 -3.19 -41.96 -25.81
C GLY A 37 -2.67 -42.90 -24.72
N GLU A 38 -2.97 -42.57 -23.46
CA GLU A 38 -3.45 -43.49 -22.43
C GLU A 38 -3.99 -42.65 -21.26
N ASP A 39 -5.10 -43.08 -20.66
CA ASP A 39 -5.74 -42.43 -19.51
C ASP A 39 -4.73 -42.36 -18.34
N VAL A 40 -4.21 -41.16 -18.06
CA VAL A 40 -3.40 -40.88 -16.88
C VAL A 40 -4.24 -40.05 -15.92
N GLU A 41 -4.69 -40.72 -14.87
CA GLU A 41 -5.34 -40.13 -13.70
C GLU A 41 -4.47 -38.99 -13.15
N LEU A 42 -5.03 -37.78 -13.07
CA LEU A 42 -4.32 -36.58 -12.62
C LEU A 42 -3.76 -36.82 -11.20
N PRO A 43 -2.45 -36.65 -10.95
CA PRO A 43 -1.93 -36.60 -9.61
C PRO A 43 -2.57 -35.41 -8.90
N THR A 44 -3.34 -35.67 -7.85
CA THR A 44 -3.91 -34.62 -7.00
C THR A 44 -2.75 -33.91 -6.33
N VAL A 45 -2.33 -32.78 -6.88
CA VAL A 45 -1.27 -31.96 -6.31
C VAL A 45 -1.69 -31.57 -4.89
N PRO A 46 -0.91 -31.93 -3.84
CA PRO A 46 -1.22 -31.54 -2.49
C PRO A 46 -1.25 -30.01 -2.41
N ARG A 47 -2.37 -29.47 -1.93
CA ARG A 47 -2.56 -28.04 -1.70
C ARG A 47 -1.44 -27.55 -0.78
N PRO A 48 -0.68 -26.49 -1.12
CA PRO A 48 0.47 -26.10 -0.30
C PRO A 48 -0.03 -25.60 1.06
N HIS A 49 0.23 -26.38 2.10
CA HIS A 49 0.10 -25.95 3.49
C HIS A 49 1.28 -25.01 3.80
N GLY A 50 1.18 -23.75 3.39
CA GLY A 50 2.26 -22.76 3.55
C GLY A 50 1.87 -21.29 3.34
N LEU A 51 0.57 -20.98 3.26
CA LEU A 51 0.08 -19.64 2.91
C LEU A 51 0.52 -18.57 3.92
N GLN A 52 0.49 -18.84 5.23
CA GLN A 52 0.95 -17.86 6.23
C GLN A 52 2.42 -17.47 6.06
N HIS A 53 3.27 -18.44 5.71
CA HIS A 53 4.67 -18.15 5.40
C HIS A 53 4.78 -17.36 4.09
N SER A 54 3.95 -17.66 3.09
CA SER A 54 3.96 -16.91 1.82
C SER A 54 3.48 -15.47 1.97
N LEU A 55 2.47 -15.18 2.80
CA LEU A 55 2.03 -13.81 3.08
C LEU A 55 3.01 -13.07 3.96
N GLN A 56 3.56 -13.73 4.97
CA GLN A 56 4.63 -13.13 5.74
C GLN A 56 5.82 -12.81 4.83
N LEU A 57 6.15 -13.68 3.87
CA LEU A 57 7.22 -13.44 2.89
C LEU A 57 6.87 -12.36 1.86
N ASP A 58 5.65 -12.31 1.33
CA ASP A 58 5.23 -11.31 0.33
C ASP A 58 5.09 -9.93 0.98
N LEU A 59 4.50 -9.87 2.18
CA LEU A 59 4.41 -8.64 2.97
C LEU A 59 5.78 -8.23 3.55
N GLU A 60 6.65 -9.16 3.96
CA GLU A 60 8.03 -8.83 4.37
C GLU A 60 8.90 -8.41 3.18
N ALA A 61 8.73 -9.00 1.99
CA ALA A 61 9.37 -8.56 0.77
C ALA A 61 8.88 -7.16 0.37
N HIS A 62 7.58 -6.89 0.53
CA HIS A 62 7.00 -5.55 0.37
C HIS A 62 7.54 -4.55 1.41
N ARG A 63 7.74 -4.99 2.66
CA ARG A 63 8.23 -4.14 3.77
C ARG A 63 9.72 -3.82 3.67
N ARG A 64 10.53 -4.76 3.15
CA ARG A 64 12.01 -4.65 3.16
C ARG A 64 12.58 -3.66 2.13
N TRP A 65 11.81 -3.20 1.14
CA TRP A 65 12.44 -2.63 -0.07
C TRP A 65 12.46 -1.10 -0.26
N ASN A 66 11.74 -0.24 0.50
CA ASN A 66 11.86 1.25 0.56
C ASN A 66 10.52 1.92 0.94
N THR A 67 10.59 3.19 1.35
CA THR A 67 9.42 4.04 1.70
C THR A 67 8.49 4.38 0.53
N SER A 68 8.93 4.07 -0.70
CA SER A 68 8.07 4.09 -1.88
C SER A 68 7.03 2.97 -1.87
N LEU A 69 7.25 1.90 -1.09
CA LEU A 69 6.36 0.73 -1.00
C LEU A 69 5.18 1.00 -0.10
N SER A 70 5.35 1.69 1.02
CA SER A 70 4.20 2.05 1.87
C SER A 70 3.16 2.85 1.09
N VAL A 71 3.61 3.81 0.27
CA VAL A 71 2.71 4.54 -0.64
C VAL A 71 2.18 3.62 -1.76
N GLY A 72 3.00 2.71 -2.27
CA GLY A 72 2.58 1.72 -3.27
C GLY A 72 1.47 0.78 -2.77
N PHE A 73 1.63 0.24 -1.57
CA PHE A 73 0.65 -0.54 -0.83
C PHE A 73 -0.60 0.29 -0.57
N LEU A 74 -0.49 1.50 -0.03
CA LEU A 74 -1.68 2.32 0.18
C LEU A 74 -2.42 2.59 -1.13
N ASN A 75 -1.72 2.78 -2.25
CA ASN A 75 -2.34 2.96 -3.57
C ASN A 75 -3.03 1.70 -4.11
N SER A 76 -2.70 0.51 -3.59
CA SER A 76 -3.44 -0.71 -3.91
C SER A 76 -4.68 -0.89 -3.02
N VAL A 77 -4.77 -0.23 -1.85
CA VAL A 77 -5.97 -0.26 -1.02
C VAL A 77 -7.11 0.48 -1.71
N ASP A 78 -8.16 -0.26 -2.08
CA ASP A 78 -9.38 0.25 -2.71
C ASP A 78 -10.33 0.83 -1.65
N ARG A 79 -10.67 0.00 -0.66
CA ARG A 79 -11.54 0.37 0.46
C ARG A 79 -11.31 -0.51 1.67
N ILE A 80 -11.74 -0.01 2.82
CA ILE A 80 -11.74 -0.75 4.07
C ILE A 80 -13.15 -0.77 4.63
N GLU A 81 -13.66 -1.95 4.92
CA GLU A 81 -14.94 -2.12 5.58
C GLU A 81 -14.71 -2.60 7.01
N ILE A 82 -15.58 -2.19 7.93
CA ILE A 82 -15.64 -2.81 9.26
C ILE A 82 -16.96 -3.55 9.28
N SER A 83 -16.92 -4.87 9.33
CA SER A 83 -18.11 -5.73 9.21
C SER A 83 -18.60 -6.19 10.60
N GLU A 84 -17.68 -6.64 11.44
CA GLU A 84 -17.96 -7.29 12.71
C GLU A 84 -17.20 -6.64 13.87
N THR A 85 -17.71 -6.86 15.08
CA THR A 85 -16.99 -6.57 16.32
C THR A 85 -16.88 -7.82 17.18
N ARG A 86 -15.69 -8.08 17.69
CA ARG A 86 -15.43 -9.14 18.68
C ARG A 86 -15.21 -8.49 20.04
N VAL A 87 -15.85 -9.00 21.08
CA VAL A 87 -15.55 -8.60 22.46
C VAL A 87 -14.62 -9.63 23.05
N ASP A 88 -13.48 -9.18 23.54
CA ASP A 88 -12.53 -10.01 24.27
C ASP A 88 -12.25 -9.37 25.63
N CYS A 89 -12.63 -10.07 26.70
CA CYS A 89 -12.62 -9.57 28.06
C CYS A 89 -13.45 -8.28 28.22
N LYS A 90 -12.80 -7.11 28.13
CA LYS A 90 -13.42 -5.77 28.22
C LYS A 90 -13.07 -4.88 27.03
N THR A 91 -12.39 -5.43 26.03
CA THR A 91 -11.92 -4.69 24.86
C THR A 91 -12.75 -5.10 23.66
N VAL A 92 -13.28 -4.10 22.96
CA VAL A 92 -13.97 -4.31 21.69
C VAL A 92 -12.95 -4.20 20.57
N PHE A 93 -12.82 -5.29 19.82
CA PHE A 93 -12.05 -5.38 18.58
C PHE A 93 -12.99 -5.21 17.39
N TYR A 94 -12.57 -4.40 16.43
CA TYR A 94 -13.24 -4.17 15.16
C TYR A 94 -12.48 -4.94 14.10
N LYS A 95 -13.21 -5.74 13.31
CA LYS A 95 -12.65 -6.53 12.21
C LYS A 95 -12.67 -5.68 10.94
N LEU A 96 -11.50 -5.28 10.49
CA LEU A 96 -11.28 -4.51 9.28
C LEU A 96 -11.07 -5.49 8.12
N GLU A 97 -11.93 -5.40 7.13
CA GLU A 97 -11.87 -6.11 5.86
C GLU A 97 -11.24 -5.19 4.82
N VAL A 98 -10.03 -5.53 4.36
CA VAL A 98 -9.25 -4.69 3.46
C VAL A 98 -9.34 -5.25 2.04
N TYR A 99 -9.82 -4.41 1.12
CA TYR A 99 -9.96 -4.75 -0.29
C TYR A 99 -8.82 -4.09 -1.06
N LEU A 100 -7.99 -4.89 -1.72
CA LEU A 100 -6.98 -4.39 -2.64
C LEU A 100 -7.51 -4.40 -4.07
N SER A 101 -7.23 -3.31 -4.81
CA SER A 101 -7.32 -3.28 -6.27
C SER A 101 -6.25 -4.20 -6.86
N LEU A 102 -6.66 -5.29 -7.49
CA LEU A 102 -5.74 -6.10 -8.29
C LEU A 102 -5.24 -5.28 -9.48
N PRO A 103 -3.93 -5.32 -9.82
CA PRO A 103 -3.47 -4.76 -11.07
C PRO A 103 -4.21 -5.45 -12.21
N THR A 104 -4.92 -4.69 -13.06
CA THR A 104 -5.41 -5.22 -14.33
C THR A 104 -4.21 -5.78 -15.08
N SER A 105 -4.26 -7.09 -15.37
CA SER A 105 -3.22 -7.82 -16.09
C SER A 105 -2.69 -6.99 -17.28
N ARG A 106 -1.36 -6.83 -17.36
CA ARG A 106 -0.70 -6.17 -18.51
C ARG A 106 -0.57 -7.09 -19.71
N LEU A 107 -1.22 -8.26 -19.69
CA LEU A 107 -1.32 -9.09 -20.88
C LEU A 107 -2.25 -8.37 -21.88
N PRO A 108 -1.89 -8.29 -23.17
CA PRO A 108 -2.75 -7.72 -24.18
C PRO A 108 -4.04 -8.56 -24.25
N ALA A 109 -5.08 -8.09 -23.58
CA ALA A 109 -6.42 -8.61 -23.76
C ALA A 109 -6.82 -8.31 -25.22
N SER A 110 -7.13 -9.37 -25.96
CA SER A 110 -7.70 -9.28 -27.30
C SER A 110 -8.84 -8.27 -27.32
N THR A 111 -8.78 -7.39 -28.31
CA THR A 111 -9.58 -6.18 -28.52
C THR A 111 -11.08 -6.41 -28.30
N CYS A 112 -11.64 -5.87 -27.22
CA CYS A 112 -13.02 -5.37 -27.15
C CYS A 112 -13.25 -4.52 -25.88
N GLY A 113 -13.48 -3.22 -26.05
CA GLY A 113 -14.13 -2.36 -25.05
C GLY A 113 -13.25 -1.27 -24.40
N PRO A 114 -13.64 0.02 -24.47
CA PRO A 114 -12.90 1.11 -23.83
C PRO A 114 -13.42 1.32 -22.41
N THR A 115 -12.83 0.65 -21.43
CA THR A 115 -12.79 1.15 -20.05
C THR A 115 -11.85 0.27 -19.22
N SER A 116 -10.68 0.80 -18.86
CA SER A 116 -9.85 0.26 -17.79
C SER A 116 -10.55 0.54 -16.45
N THR A 117 -11.64 -0.18 -16.18
CA THR A 117 -12.34 -0.11 -14.91
C THR A 117 -11.69 -1.13 -13.99
N ARG A 118 -11.04 -0.65 -12.92
CA ARG A 118 -10.61 -1.51 -11.83
C ARG A 118 -11.87 -2.19 -11.29
N LEU A 119 -12.00 -3.50 -11.49
CA LEU A 119 -13.14 -4.22 -10.92
C LEU A 119 -12.93 -4.27 -9.40
N PRO A 120 -13.85 -3.70 -8.59
CA PRO A 120 -13.74 -3.80 -7.15
C PRO A 120 -13.75 -5.28 -6.76
N ALA A 121 -12.81 -5.68 -5.91
CA ALA A 121 -12.74 -7.05 -5.44
C ALA A 121 -14.05 -7.40 -4.71
N ALA A 122 -14.68 -8.51 -5.11
CA ALA A 122 -15.91 -9.01 -4.51
C ALA A 122 -15.70 -9.55 -3.09
N HIS A 123 -14.47 -9.95 -2.77
CA HIS A 123 -14.08 -10.47 -1.46
C HIS A 123 -12.92 -9.68 -0.88
N PRO A 124 -12.88 -9.51 0.45
CA PRO A 124 -11.75 -8.85 1.11
C PRO A 124 -10.48 -9.65 0.86
N THR A 125 -9.38 -8.94 0.62
CA THR A 125 -8.07 -9.56 0.39
C THR A 125 -7.52 -10.13 1.68
N PHE A 126 -7.68 -9.40 2.79
CA PHE A 126 -7.30 -9.86 4.12
C PHE A 126 -8.13 -9.14 5.19
N LYS A 127 -8.07 -9.68 6.41
CA LYS A 127 -8.73 -9.17 7.61
C LYS A 127 -7.71 -8.81 8.67
N VAL A 128 -7.99 -7.75 9.41
CA VAL A 128 -7.18 -7.35 10.58
C VAL A 128 -8.06 -6.89 11.72
N GLU A 129 -7.74 -7.26 12.96
CA GLU A 129 -8.45 -6.81 14.15
C GLU A 129 -7.75 -5.60 14.78
N ARG A 130 -8.53 -4.57 15.13
CA ARG A 130 -8.05 -3.39 15.84
C ARG A 130 -8.99 -3.01 16.96
N CYS A 131 -8.47 -2.61 18.11
CA CYS A 131 -9.27 -2.02 19.17
C CYS A 131 -9.38 -0.50 19.00
N PHE A 132 -10.33 0.13 19.70
CA PHE A 132 -10.52 1.59 19.60
C PHE A 132 -9.23 2.38 19.91
N ALA A 133 -8.44 1.90 20.89
CA ALA A 133 -7.20 2.56 21.29
C ALA A 133 -6.15 2.58 20.17
N ASP A 134 -6.09 1.54 19.33
CA ASP A 134 -5.16 1.50 18.19
C ASP A 134 -5.45 2.65 17.19
N PHE A 135 -6.73 3.00 17.02
CA PHE A 135 -7.12 4.14 16.17
C PHE A 135 -6.79 5.49 16.82
N GLU A 136 -6.94 5.61 18.14
CA GLU A 136 -6.51 6.80 18.89
C GLU A 136 -4.99 6.99 18.75
N GLU A 137 -4.22 5.92 18.92
CA GLU A 137 -2.77 5.93 18.76
C GLU A 137 -2.35 6.29 17.34
N LEU A 138 -2.94 5.68 16.32
CA LEU A 138 -2.67 6.03 14.91
C LEU A 138 -2.90 7.52 14.67
N ARG A 139 -4.02 8.07 15.14
CA ARG A 139 -4.36 9.49 15.02
C ARG A 139 -3.31 10.37 15.69
N GLU A 140 -2.89 10.04 16.92
CA GLU A 140 -1.87 10.80 17.65
C GLU A 140 -0.50 10.75 16.99
N ASN A 141 -0.08 9.58 16.48
CA ASN A 141 1.21 9.41 15.83
C ASN A 141 1.26 10.16 14.48
N VAL A 142 0.17 10.15 13.72
CA VAL A 142 0.02 11.00 12.52
C VAL A 142 0.07 12.49 12.90
N LEU A 143 -0.65 12.93 13.94
CA LEU A 143 -0.61 14.31 14.41
C LEU A 143 0.82 14.75 14.76
N LYS A 144 1.55 13.95 15.55
CA LYS A 144 2.95 14.22 15.92
C LYS A 144 3.81 14.38 14.67
N SER A 145 3.66 13.47 13.70
CA SER A 145 4.45 13.46 12.46
C SER A 145 4.21 14.69 11.58
N VAL A 146 2.96 15.17 11.48
CA VAL A 146 2.64 16.36 10.67
C VAL A 146 2.85 17.69 11.43
N SER A 147 2.98 17.64 12.76
CA SER A 147 3.19 18.84 13.60
C SER A 147 4.66 19.14 13.90
N HIS A 148 5.54 18.13 13.90
CA HIS A 148 6.96 18.29 14.27
C HIS A 148 7.82 19.02 13.21
N MET A 149 7.20 19.63 12.20
CA MET A 149 7.88 20.15 11.01
C MET A 149 7.64 21.65 10.84
N PRO A 150 8.34 22.52 11.59
CA PRO A 150 8.16 23.98 11.50
C PRO A 150 8.52 24.58 10.13
N GLN A 151 9.01 23.77 9.18
CA GLN A 151 9.63 24.26 7.93
C GLN A 151 9.13 23.52 6.67
N CYS A 152 8.07 22.71 6.80
CA CYS A 152 7.41 22.05 5.69
C CYS A 152 5.88 22.11 5.87
N THR A 153 5.30 23.27 5.56
CA THR A 153 3.84 23.47 5.45
C THR A 153 3.36 23.11 4.04
N CYS A 154 3.59 21.87 3.63
CA CYS A 154 3.01 21.39 2.39
C CYS A 154 1.52 21.06 2.56
N GLN A 155 0.75 21.07 1.47
CA GLN A 155 -0.69 20.80 1.49
C GLN A 155 -1.02 19.45 2.15
N TYR A 156 -0.14 18.44 1.99
CA TYR A 156 -0.29 17.13 2.65
C TYR A 156 -0.40 17.26 4.17
N CYS A 157 0.58 17.92 4.81
CA CYS A 157 0.58 18.12 6.26
C CYS A 157 -0.60 18.99 6.70
N MET A 158 -0.90 20.04 5.95
CA MET A 158 -2.01 20.95 6.25
C MET A 158 -3.36 20.24 6.25
N ASP A 159 -3.61 19.38 5.26
CA ASP A 159 -4.84 18.61 5.19
C ASP A 159 -5.00 17.67 6.40
N PHE A 160 -3.92 17.00 6.81
CA PHE A 160 -3.94 16.16 8.03
C PHE A 160 -4.22 17.00 9.27
N LEU A 161 -3.57 18.14 9.45
CA LEU A 161 -3.81 19.04 10.58
C LEU A 161 -5.26 19.54 10.62
N VAL A 162 -5.79 19.97 9.47
CA VAL A 162 -7.18 20.44 9.34
C VAL A 162 -8.15 19.32 9.66
N TYR A 163 -7.96 18.13 9.07
CA TYR A 163 -8.78 16.96 9.37
C TYR A 163 -8.76 16.65 10.86
N ILE A 164 -7.57 16.49 11.44
CA ILE A 164 -7.35 16.09 12.82
C ILE A 164 -7.97 17.09 13.80
N ARG A 165 -7.90 18.39 13.49
CA ARG A 165 -8.44 19.45 14.35
C ARG A 165 -9.95 19.58 14.24
N TYR A 166 -10.51 19.58 13.03
CA TYR A 166 -11.86 20.05 12.78
C TYR A 166 -12.89 18.97 12.42
N LYS A 167 -12.49 17.75 12.02
CA LYS A 167 -13.47 16.68 11.76
C LYS A 167 -14.03 16.12 13.08
N TYR A 168 -15.35 16.03 13.19
CA TYR A 168 -16.03 15.53 14.40
C TYR A 168 -16.03 13.99 14.49
N SER A 169 -16.12 13.29 13.35
CA SER A 169 -16.16 11.82 13.27
C SER A 169 -14.75 11.22 13.37
N GLN A 170 -14.16 11.23 14.57
CA GLN A 170 -12.80 10.75 14.79
C GLN A 170 -12.70 9.91 16.07
N PRO A 171 -11.73 8.99 16.16
CA PRO A 171 -11.42 8.25 17.39
C PRO A 171 -10.86 9.23 18.43
N ARG A 172 -11.77 9.79 19.23
CA ARG A 172 -11.47 10.65 20.38
C ARG A 172 -12.06 9.99 21.62
N GLY A 173 -11.43 10.20 22.78
CA GLY A 173 -11.93 9.66 24.05
C GLY A 173 -13.40 9.99 24.32
N ILE A 174 -13.89 11.16 23.90
CA ILE A 174 -15.31 11.52 24.02
C ILE A 174 -16.23 10.61 23.20
N VAL A 175 -15.82 10.21 21.98
CA VAL A 175 -16.59 9.29 21.15
C VAL A 175 -16.67 7.92 21.82
N LYS A 176 -15.59 7.46 22.45
CA LYS A 176 -15.58 6.20 23.20
C LYS A 176 -16.61 6.19 24.34
N LEU A 177 -16.83 7.34 24.97
CA LEU A 177 -17.75 7.52 26.10
C LEU A 177 -19.21 7.72 25.67
N THR A 178 -19.46 8.43 24.56
CA THR A 178 -20.82 8.87 24.21
C THR A 178 -21.48 8.07 23.10
N SER A 179 -20.80 7.10 22.47
CA SER A 179 -21.33 6.38 21.31
C SER A 179 -21.40 4.86 21.49
N GLY A 180 -22.52 4.29 21.04
CA GLY A 180 -22.73 2.84 20.95
C GLY A 180 -21.83 2.19 19.90
N THR A 181 -21.73 0.85 19.95
CA THR A 181 -20.80 0.08 19.11
C THR A 181 -21.00 0.31 17.60
N GLU A 182 -22.24 0.34 17.11
CA GLU A 182 -22.51 0.61 15.68
C GLU A 182 -22.07 2.00 15.26
N LYS A 183 -22.33 3.02 16.10
CA LYS A 183 -21.89 4.37 15.78
C LYS A 183 -20.36 4.49 15.79
N ARG A 184 -19.68 3.80 16.71
CA ARG A 184 -18.22 3.70 16.72
C ARG A 184 -17.70 3.05 15.45
N LYS A 185 -18.32 1.94 15.02
CA LYS A 185 -17.97 1.24 13.77
C LYS A 185 -18.04 2.16 12.56
N GLU A 186 -19.12 2.93 12.39
CA GLU A 186 -19.24 3.94 11.32
C GLU A 186 -18.13 4.99 11.39
N ILE A 187 -17.86 5.54 12.59
CA ILE A 187 -16.84 6.56 12.79
C ILE A 187 -15.45 6.03 12.45
N LEU A 188 -15.11 4.82 12.90
CA LEU A 188 -13.83 4.19 12.68
C LEU A 188 -13.62 3.81 11.20
N ALA A 189 -14.65 3.25 10.56
CA ALA A 189 -14.62 2.92 9.14
C ALA A 189 -14.40 4.19 8.30
N LYS A 190 -15.15 5.25 8.59
CA LYS A 190 -14.96 6.54 7.91
C LYS A 190 -13.55 7.10 8.15
N PHE A 191 -13.10 7.09 9.41
CA PHE A 191 -11.80 7.61 9.79
C PHE A 191 -10.65 6.92 9.04
N ILE A 192 -10.63 5.58 8.99
CA ILE A 192 -9.51 4.86 8.36
C ILE A 192 -9.50 5.03 6.85
N ASN A 193 -10.67 5.03 6.19
CA ASN A 193 -10.75 5.29 4.75
C ASN A 193 -10.27 6.71 4.42
N ASP A 194 -10.70 7.72 5.19
CA ASP A 194 -10.24 9.10 5.00
C ASP A 194 -8.70 9.19 5.21
N PHE A 195 -8.15 8.55 6.24
CA PHE A 195 -6.71 8.53 6.50
C PHE A 195 -5.91 7.85 5.40
N VAL A 196 -6.37 6.70 4.88
CA VAL A 196 -5.73 6.00 3.76
C VAL A 196 -5.77 6.86 2.50
N ALA A 197 -6.93 7.42 2.15
CA ALA A 197 -7.07 8.31 1.00
C ALA A 197 -6.14 9.53 1.11
N MET A 198 -6.03 10.11 2.30
CA MET A 198 -5.09 11.20 2.54
C MET A 198 -3.63 10.75 2.45
N GLY A 199 -3.32 9.55 2.93
CA GLY A 199 -1.98 8.94 2.93
C GLY A 199 -1.48 8.54 1.54
N GLN A 200 -2.37 8.20 0.62
CA GLN A 200 -2.08 7.90 -0.79
C GLN A 200 -1.54 9.12 -1.57
N ARG A 201 -1.91 10.33 -1.13
CA ARG A 201 -1.56 11.56 -1.85
C ARG A 201 -0.09 11.88 -1.78
N ARG A 202 0.42 12.46 -2.86
CA ARG A 202 1.72 13.14 -2.89
C ARG A 202 1.48 14.63 -3.02
N ALA A 203 2.14 15.43 -2.21
CA ALA A 203 2.14 16.88 -2.35
C ALA A 203 3.52 17.36 -2.80
N PRO A 204 3.59 18.31 -3.75
CA PRO A 204 4.85 18.94 -4.08
C PRO A 204 5.40 19.64 -2.82
N THR A 205 6.68 19.45 -2.55
CA THR A 205 7.35 20.13 -1.44
C THR A 205 7.76 21.52 -1.92
N LEU A 206 7.31 22.57 -1.21
CA LEU A 206 7.78 23.92 -1.46
C LEU A 206 9.24 24.02 -0.96
N GLY A 207 10.18 24.22 -1.87
CA GLY A 207 11.61 24.34 -1.57
C GLY A 207 12.41 23.03 -1.65
N LYS A 208 13.66 23.08 -1.20
CA LYS A 208 14.64 21.97 -1.33
C LYS A 208 14.43 20.82 -0.34
N ARG A 209 13.63 21.02 0.71
CA ARG A 209 13.46 20.03 1.78
C ARG A 209 12.33 19.06 1.46
N LYS A 210 12.60 17.77 1.62
CA LYS A 210 11.60 16.71 1.50
C LYS A 210 10.67 16.73 2.72
N CYS A 211 9.39 16.44 2.49
CA CYS A 211 8.41 16.33 3.55
C CYS A 211 8.49 14.94 4.19
N GLU A 212 9.10 14.82 5.35
CA GLU A 212 9.23 13.53 6.05
C GLU A 212 7.86 12.89 6.38
N ALA A 213 6.82 13.70 6.62
CA ALA A 213 5.47 13.18 6.85
C ALA A 213 4.91 12.38 5.64
N GLN A 214 5.29 12.73 4.41
CA GLN A 214 4.88 11.97 3.20
C GLN A 214 5.57 10.60 3.09
N LYS A 215 6.54 10.33 3.97
CA LYS A 215 7.18 9.02 4.14
C LYS A 215 6.66 8.31 5.40
N LEU A 216 6.56 9.02 6.53
CA LEU A 216 6.19 8.43 7.82
C LEU A 216 4.71 8.05 7.89
N VAL A 217 3.81 8.90 7.40
CA VAL A 217 2.36 8.64 7.48
C VAL A 217 1.95 7.41 6.68
N PRO A 218 2.41 7.20 5.43
CA PRO A 218 2.13 5.97 4.71
C PRO A 218 2.62 4.71 5.44
N ALA A 219 3.82 4.77 6.03
CA ALA A 219 4.38 3.64 6.78
C ALA A 219 3.58 3.31 8.04
N MET A 220 3.06 4.32 8.76
CA MET A 220 2.19 4.10 9.92
C MET A 220 0.86 3.47 9.52
N LEU A 221 0.26 3.91 8.41
CA LEU A 221 -0.98 3.34 7.89
C LEU A 221 -0.79 1.91 7.39
N GLU A 222 0.30 1.63 6.68
CA GLU A 222 0.68 0.29 6.26
C GLU A 222 0.83 -0.64 7.48
N ALA A 223 1.58 -0.24 8.50
CA ALA A 223 1.74 -1.02 9.73
C ALA A 223 0.39 -1.26 10.42
N PHE A 224 -0.46 -0.23 10.48
CA PHE A 224 -1.80 -0.34 11.05
C PHE A 224 -2.70 -1.31 10.27
N LEU A 225 -2.54 -1.45 8.96
CA LEU A 225 -3.36 -2.37 8.15
C LEU A 225 -2.80 -3.79 8.11
N LEU A 226 -1.48 -3.96 8.18
CA LEU A 226 -0.83 -5.26 8.00
C LEU A 226 -0.50 -6.00 9.30
N SER A 227 -0.30 -5.30 10.42
CA SER A 227 0.10 -5.98 11.67
C SER A 227 -0.98 -6.97 12.12
N ASN A 228 -0.60 -8.24 12.27
CA ASN A 228 -1.50 -9.35 12.63
C ASN A 228 -2.63 -9.61 11.61
N ALA A 229 -2.43 -9.26 10.34
CA ALA A 229 -3.39 -9.59 9.27
C ALA A 229 -3.54 -11.11 9.09
N ARG A 230 -4.75 -11.54 8.71
CA ARG A 230 -5.12 -12.93 8.43
C ARG A 230 -5.89 -13.00 7.11
N ASP A 231 -5.74 -14.09 6.37
CA ASP A 231 -6.48 -14.30 5.13
C ASP A 231 -7.97 -14.49 5.36
N CYS A 232 -8.73 -14.30 4.27
CA CYS A 232 -10.17 -14.53 4.24
C CYS A 232 -10.50 -15.94 3.76
#